data_AF-A0A2T2N1F4-F1
#
_entry.id   AF-A0A2T2N1F4-F1
#
_cell.length_a   1.000
_cell.length_b   1.000
_cell.length_c   1.000
_cell.angle_alpha   90.00
_cell.angle_beta   90.00
_cell.angle_gamma   90.00
#
_symmetry.space_group_name_H-M   'P 1'
#
loop_
_entity.id
_entity.type
_entity.pdbx_description
1 polymer ?
#
loop_
_entity_poly.entity_id
_entity_poly.type
_entity_poly.pdbx_seq_one_letter_code
_entity_poly.pdbx_strand_id
1 'polypeptide(L)'
;IVDLANRRFGSNGWSSAIRSFEVDFVDVNQNTGRVSIGLSAVVRLVLKDGTFHDNVGYGSVDDCPNKGMAFEQARKGAITDALETALGYFGDAHSN
;
A
#
# COMPACT_ATOMS: atom_id res chain seq x y z
N ILE A 1 -5.52 -1.69 10.48
CA ILE A 1 -4.06 -1.47 10.36
C ILE A 1 -3.54 -0.54 11.45
N VAL A 2 -3.95 0.72 11.48
CA VAL A 2 -3.46 1.72 12.46
C VAL A 2 -3.64 1.26 13.91
N ASP A 3 -4.81 0.74 14.28
CA ASP A 3 -5.05 0.22 15.63
C ASP A 3 -4.22 -1.03 15.97
N LEU A 4 -3.89 -1.85 14.97
CA LEU A 4 -3.02 -3.01 15.17
C LEU A 4 -1.58 -2.55 15.45
N ALA A 5 -1.08 -1.61 14.64
CA ALA A 5 0.25 -1.04 14.83
C ALA A 5 0.36 -0.28 16.16
N ASN A 6 -0.68 0.48 16.54
CA ASN A 6 -0.75 1.17 17.83
C ASN A 6 -0.77 0.20 19.01
N ARG A 7 -1.44 -0.96 18.89
CA ARG A 7 -1.40 -2.00 19.93
C ARG A 7 -0.05 -2.72 20.03
N ARG A 8 0.66 -2.88 18.90
CA ARG A 8 1.96 -3.58 18.86
C ARG A 8 3.14 -2.70 19.28
N PHE A 9 3.20 -1.46 18.78
CA PHE A 9 4.34 -0.57 18.97
C PHE A 9 4.04 0.61 19.90
N GLY A 10 2.76 0.86 20.21
CA GLY A 10 2.31 2.09 20.85
C GLY A 10 2.03 3.20 19.83
N SER A 11 1.15 4.14 20.17
CA SER A 11 0.72 5.23 19.27
C SER A 11 1.86 6.12 18.77
N ASN A 12 2.94 6.23 19.54
CA ASN A 12 4.15 6.99 19.19
C ASN A 12 5.35 6.08 18.89
N GLY A 13 5.12 4.77 18.73
CA GLY A 13 6.17 3.77 18.56
C GLY A 13 6.53 3.45 17.12
N TRP A 14 5.74 3.95 16.16
CA TRP A 14 5.92 3.68 14.75
C TRP A 14 5.49 4.88 13.90
N SER A 15 6.01 4.94 12.69
CA SER A 15 5.58 5.85 11.63
C SER A 15 5.69 5.15 10.29
N SER A 16 4.97 5.66 9.29
CA SER A 16 5.11 5.17 7.92
C SER A 16 5.32 6.30 6.94
N ALA A 17 6.04 6.01 5.86
CA ALA A 17 6.31 6.94 4.78
C ALA A 17 6.23 6.24 3.43
N ILE A 18 5.46 6.82 2.51
CA ILE A 18 5.42 6.36 1.12
C ILE A 18 6.74 6.79 0.46
N ARG A 19 7.42 5.83 -0.19
CA ARG A 19 8.72 6.05 -0.85
C ARG A 19 8.54 6.27 -2.34
N SER A 20 7.71 5.47 -2.99
CA SER A 20 7.45 5.55 -4.42
C SER A 20 6.13 4.89 -4.78
N PHE A 21 5.65 5.22 -5.97
CA PHE A 21 4.64 4.47 -6.70
C PHE A 21 5.19 4.14 -8.08
N GLU A 22 4.86 2.96 -8.58
CA GLU A 22 5.12 2.56 -9.96
C GLU A 22 3.81 2.08 -10.57
N VAL A 23 3.49 2.60 -11.76
CA VAL A 23 2.26 2.28 -12.46
C VAL A 23 2.60 1.22 -13.50
N ASP A 24 2.09 0.01 -13.30
CA ASP A 24 2.41 -1.12 -14.17
C ASP A 24 1.56 -1.09 -15.45
N PHE A 25 0.28 -0.80 -15.30
CA PHE A 25 -0.65 -0.69 -16.42
C PHE A 25 -1.77 0.30 -16.16
N VAL A 26 -2.26 0.89 -17.26
CA VAL A 26 -3.44 1.74 -17.30
C VAL A 26 -4.16 1.47 -18.61
N ASP A 27 -5.22 0.68 -18.54
CA ASP A 27 -6.03 0.32 -19.69
C ASP A 27 -7.33 1.11 -19.68
N VAL A 28 -7.70 1.60 -20.86
CA VAL A 28 -8.97 2.29 -21.08
C VAL A 28 -9.73 1.54 -22.17
N ASN A 29 -10.88 1.00 -21.80
CA ASN A 29 -11.78 0.39 -22.77
C ASN A 29 -12.32 1.50 -23.69
N GLN A 30 -11.93 1.46 -24.97
CA GLN A 30 -12.28 2.50 -25.94
C GLN A 30 -13.78 2.59 -26.23
N ASN A 31 -14.52 1.49 -26.02
CA ASN A 31 -15.96 1.44 -26.28
C ASN A 31 -16.79 1.97 -25.10
N THR A 32 -16.34 1.70 -23.87
CA THR A 32 -17.09 2.03 -22.64
C THR A 32 -16.50 3.19 -21.85
N GLY A 33 -15.28 3.63 -22.17
CA GLY A 33 -14.53 4.63 -21.41
C GLY A 33 -14.07 4.16 -20.03
N ARG A 34 -14.24 2.87 -19.71
CA ARG A 34 -13.91 2.29 -18.41
C ARG A 34 -12.41 2.10 -18.27
N VAL A 35 -11.90 2.35 -17.07
CA VAL A 35 -10.47 2.37 -16.77
C VAL A 35 -10.13 1.22 -15.82
N SER A 36 -9.19 0.37 -16.21
CA SER A 36 -8.52 -0.59 -15.33
C SER A 36 -7.08 -0.15 -15.10
N ILE A 37 -6.61 -0.17 -13.86
CA ILE A 37 -5.22 0.17 -13.54
C ILE A 37 -4.64 -0.80 -12.51
N GLY A 38 -3.32 -0.95 -12.55
CA GLY A 38 -2.53 -1.62 -11.53
C GLY A 38 -1.28 -0.81 -11.23
N LEU A 39 -0.95 -0.70 -9.95
CA LEU A 39 0.24 0.00 -9.50
C LEU A 39 0.79 -0.64 -8.23
N SER A 40 2.10 -0.56 -8.08
CA SER A 40 2.79 -0.90 -6.85
C SER A 40 3.16 0.35 -6.06
N ALA A 41 3.24 0.21 -4.74
CA ALA A 41 3.70 1.23 -3.82
C ALA A 41 4.79 0.67 -2.91
N VAL A 42 5.86 1.43 -2.73
CA VAL A 42 6.87 1.12 -1.71
C VAL A 42 6.57 1.97 -0.48
N VAL A 43 6.35 1.31 0.65
CA VAL A 43 6.08 1.97 1.94
C VAL A 43 7.15 1.56 2.95
N ARG A 44 7.73 2.56 3.59
CA ARG A 44 8.64 2.38 4.72
C ARG A 44 7.85 2.42 6.01
N LEU A 45 8.05 1.43 6.87
CA LEU A 45 7.65 1.48 8.27
C LEU A 45 8.89 1.69 9.14
N VAL A 46 8.85 2.68 10.02
CA VAL A 46 9.96 3.03 10.93
C VAL A 46 9.47 2.93 12.37
N LEU A 47 10.20 2.19 13.19
CA LEU A 47 9.98 2.07 14.64
C LEU A 47 10.74 3.18 15.39
N LYS A 48 10.36 3.40 16.65
CA LYS A 48 10.94 4.45 17.50
C LYS A 48 12.45 4.31 17.74
N ASP A 49 12.98 3.10 17.69
CA ASP A 49 14.41 2.81 17.83
C ASP A 49 15.22 3.09 16.53
N GLY A 50 14.54 3.48 15.45
CA GLY A 50 15.13 3.74 14.13
C GLY A 50 15.15 2.52 13.21
N THR A 51 14.73 1.34 13.68
CA THR A 51 14.58 0.15 12.85
C THR A 51 13.52 0.41 11.80
N PHE A 52 13.80 0.07 10.53
CA PHE A 52 12.84 0.25 9.46
C PHE A 52 12.78 -0.95 8.53
N HIS A 53 11.65 -1.09 7.86
CA HIS A 53 11.43 -2.08 6.80
C HIS A 53 10.73 -1.40 5.64
N ASP A 54 11.30 -1.54 4.44
CA ASP A 54 10.64 -1.15 3.20
C ASP A 54 9.89 -2.35 2.67
N ASN A 55 8.60 -2.16 2.39
CA ASN A 55 7.77 -3.21 1.84
C ASN A 55 7.04 -2.72 0.59
N VAL A 56 6.81 -3.63 -0.34
CA VAL A 56 6.04 -3.39 -1.56
C VAL A 56 4.62 -3.87 -1.34
N GLY A 57 3.65 -3.06 -1.77
CA GLY A 57 2.26 -3.47 -1.86
C GLY A 57 1.68 -3.18 -3.24
N TYR A 58 0.62 -3.88 -3.58
CA TYR A 58 -0.04 -3.78 -4.87
C TYR A 58 -1.48 -3.31 -4.74
N GLY A 59 -1.91 -2.50 -5.70
CA GLY A 59 -3.29 -2.06 -5.80
C GLY A 59 -3.72 -2.05 -7.25
N SER A 60 -4.83 -2.72 -7.51
CA SER A 60 -5.49 -2.71 -8.81
C SER A 60 -6.97 -2.40 -8.66
N VAL A 61 -7.52 -1.80 -9.70
CA VAL A 61 -8.93 -1.50 -9.81
C VAL A 61 -9.34 -1.74 -11.24
N ASP A 62 -10.42 -2.50 -11.42
CA ASP A 62 -11.01 -2.77 -12.71
C ASP A 62 -12.30 -2.02 -12.92
N ASP A 63 -12.62 -1.75 -14.20
CA ASP A 63 -13.91 -1.21 -14.63
C ASP A 63 -14.32 0.11 -13.94
N CYS A 64 -13.35 0.99 -13.68
CA CYS A 64 -13.63 2.26 -13.03
C CYS A 64 -14.23 3.28 -14.03
N PRO A 65 -15.18 4.13 -13.61
CA PRO A 65 -15.85 5.08 -14.51
C PRO A 65 -14.96 6.25 -14.93
N ASN A 66 -13.89 6.54 -14.18
CA ASN A 66 -12.92 7.58 -14.56
C ASN A 66 -11.53 7.29 -14.00
N LYS A 67 -10.53 7.89 -14.66
CA LYS A 67 -9.11 7.70 -14.36
C LYS A 67 -8.74 8.17 -12.95
N GLY A 68 -9.29 9.29 -12.49
CA GLY A 68 -8.99 9.84 -11.16
C GLY A 68 -9.39 8.90 -10.02
N MET A 69 -10.62 8.39 -10.08
CA MET A 69 -11.14 7.41 -9.11
C MET A 69 -10.34 6.10 -9.13
N ALA A 70 -9.98 5.61 -10.33
CA ALA A 70 -9.15 4.42 -10.45
C ALA A 70 -7.81 4.62 -9.72
N PHE A 71 -7.11 5.73 -9.99
CA PHE A 71 -5.82 6.07 -9.37
C PHE A 71 -5.93 6.21 -7.85
N GLU A 72 -6.98 6.86 -7.36
CA GLU A 72 -7.18 7.02 -5.92
C GLU A 72 -7.37 5.66 -5.22
N GLN A 73 -8.24 4.81 -5.76
CA GLN A 73 -8.55 3.51 -5.18
C GLN A 73 -7.35 2.55 -5.25
N ALA A 74 -6.67 2.45 -6.39
CA ALA A 74 -5.49 1.60 -6.52
C ALA A 74 -4.34 2.07 -5.61
N ARG A 75 -4.10 3.39 -5.50
CA ARG A 75 -3.08 3.91 -4.57
C ARG A 75 -3.41 3.58 -3.12
N LYS A 76 -4.66 3.76 -2.69
CA LYS A 76 -5.11 3.39 -1.34
C LYS A 76 -4.92 1.90 -1.09
N GLY A 77 -5.26 1.05 -2.06
CA GLY A 77 -5.03 -0.40 -2.01
C GLY A 77 -3.56 -0.74 -1.84
N ALA A 78 -2.69 -0.22 -2.71
CA ALA A 78 -1.25 -0.51 -2.68
C ALA A 78 -0.58 -0.07 -1.37
N ILE A 79 -0.94 1.10 -0.81
CA ILE A 79 -0.42 1.56 0.48
C ILE A 79 -0.89 0.63 1.61
N THR A 80 -2.17 0.24 1.57
CA THR A 80 -2.79 -0.62 2.59
C THR A 80 -2.10 -1.98 2.62
N ASP A 81 -1.98 -2.62 1.45
CA ASP A 81 -1.30 -3.91 1.28
C ASP A 81 0.17 -3.86 1.73
N ALA A 82 0.90 -2.80 1.33
CA ALA A 82 2.29 -2.61 1.73
C ALA A 82 2.43 -2.51 3.25
N LEU A 83 1.51 -1.80 3.93
CA LEU A 83 1.51 -1.63 5.37
C LEU A 83 1.11 -2.90 6.13
N GLU A 84 0.11 -3.64 5.65
CA GLU A 84 -0.31 -4.91 6.28
C GLU A 84 0.84 -5.91 6.28
N THR A 85 1.48 -6.06 5.13
CA THR A 85 2.61 -6.97 4.96
C THR A 85 3.84 -6.48 5.75
N ALA A 86 4.15 -5.17 5.74
CA ALA A 86 5.21 -4.59 6.56
C ALA A 86 5.01 -4.84 8.07
N LEU A 87 3.77 -4.72 8.57
CA LEU A 87 3.44 -4.97 9.97
C LEU A 87 3.56 -6.46 10.35
N GLY A 88 3.38 -7.37 9.39
CA GLY A 88 3.63 -8.80 9.55
C GLY A 88 5.09 -9.08 9.91
N TYR A 89 6.03 -8.49 9.16
CA TYR A 89 7.48 -8.68 9.36
C TYR A 89 7.99 -8.24 10.74
N PHE A 90 7.36 -7.24 11.38
CA PHE A 90 7.71 -6.83 12.74
C PHE A 90 6.98 -7.61 13.84
N GLY A 91 5.91 -8.32 13.50
CA GLY A 91 5.05 -9.02 14.45
C GLY A 91 5.33 -10.51 14.59
N ASP A 92 5.77 -11.16 13.50
CA ASP A 92 6.05 -12.58 13.49
C ASP A 92 7.51 -12.84 13.10
N ALA A 93 8.30 -13.32 14.07
CA ALA A 93 9.57 -13.95 13.80
C ALA A 93 9.45 -15.26 12.98
N HIS A 94 8.25 -15.63 12.50
CA HIS A 94 8.00 -16.86 11.73
C HIS A 94 6.86 -16.67 10.72
N SER A 95 7.18 -16.35 9.48
CA SER A 95 6.53 -16.92 8.29
C SER A 95 7.40 -16.59 7.07
N ASN A 96 8.27 -17.54 6.74
CA ASN A 96 9.06 -17.61 5.52
C ASN A 96 8.39 -18.65 4.61
#